data_AF-A0A838J7E9-F1
#
_entry.id   AF-A0A838J7E9-F1
#
_cell.length_a   1.000
_cell.length_b   1.000
_cell.length_c   1.000
_cell.angle_alpha   90.00
_cell.angle_beta   90.00
_cell.angle_gamma   90.00
#
_symmetry.space_group_name_H-M   'P 1'
#
loop_
_entity.id
_entity.type
_entity.pdbx_description
1 polymer ?
#
loop_
_entity_poly.entity_id
_entity_poly.type
_entity_poly.pdbx_seq_one_letter_code
_entity_poly.pdbx_strand_id
1 'polypeptide(L)'
;NVENGIPIIPASRVKNIVLAEGGNLHEITFQPEESQRSHTVRGRWVIDAMGRRRFLQKKLGIAEPANPHFSAAWFRLKGRIDVSKLVPPEETQWHERVHNDARYYSTNHLMDNGRWVWLIPLATNSTSIGIVAHEGFFPFAEYNTYERALQWLRKYEPALMDMIAPVVDDPIDFQCMRHYSYDATRVFSFQRWACTGDAAAFSDPFVSPGIDQLGFANTCITDLIKRDRAGTLREPTVDAFNERFLNFNSGVSLLTHIGYPFFGKSLVMGTKLFWDFTIGFAVNGPQRFNRLYIDEQKMEALQPLLSVIYLLTTRMEQFFKEWGERSSGNYSYEFFDYLAAPGMREIYSRNLQAHKTLDELLTDYQFTLDYLEELAQVIFLIALIDTMPAMLGHLPSPLWLNAWVIGLDARKWRAEKLFAPSSKRRPLKLAEFTTLFGVPQLWLKELV
;
A
#
# COMPACT_ATOMS: atom_id res chain seq x y z
N ASN A 1 -8.36 -17.08 -21.68
CA ASN A 1 -8.09 -16.17 -22.81
C ASN A 1 -8.30 -16.82 -24.16
N VAL A 2 -7.54 -17.87 -24.52
CA VAL A 2 -7.76 -18.60 -25.79
C VAL A 2 -9.17 -19.19 -25.86
N GLU A 3 -9.64 -19.81 -24.78
CA GLU A 3 -11.02 -20.32 -24.64
C GLU A 3 -12.09 -19.23 -24.80
N ASN A 4 -11.75 -17.96 -24.53
CA ASN A 4 -12.62 -16.81 -24.72
C ASN A 4 -12.46 -16.16 -26.11
N GLY A 5 -11.78 -16.83 -27.05
CA GLY A 5 -11.57 -16.34 -28.42
C GLY A 5 -10.55 -15.20 -28.55
N ILE A 6 -9.73 -14.95 -27.54
CA ILE A 6 -8.68 -13.92 -27.58
C ILE A 6 -7.42 -14.53 -28.23
N PRO A 7 -7.00 -14.05 -29.43
CA PRO A 7 -5.78 -14.55 -30.06
C PRO A 7 -4.56 -14.23 -29.19
N ILE A 8 -3.71 -15.23 -28.96
CA ILE A 8 -2.43 -15.07 -28.26
C ILE A 8 -1.33 -15.50 -29.22
N ILE A 9 -0.33 -14.64 -29.39
CA ILE A 9 0.88 -14.95 -30.17
C ILE A 9 2.04 -15.07 -29.17
N PRO A 10 2.34 -16.29 -28.68
CA PRO A 10 3.41 -16.50 -27.70
C PRO A 10 4.80 -16.30 -28.34
N ALA A 11 5.83 -16.32 -27.50
CA ALA A 11 7.24 -16.26 -27.91
C ALA A 11 7.51 -15.17 -28.97
N SER A 12 6.98 -13.96 -28.72
CA SER A 12 7.02 -12.86 -29.68
C SER A 12 7.43 -11.57 -29.00
N ARG A 13 8.35 -10.83 -29.63
CA ARG A 13 8.88 -9.57 -29.12
C ARG A 13 8.32 -8.39 -29.89
N VAL A 14 7.60 -7.51 -29.21
CA VAL A 14 7.21 -6.20 -29.75
C VAL A 14 8.46 -5.34 -30.00
N LYS A 15 8.64 -4.90 -31.25
CA LYS A 15 9.77 -4.09 -31.71
C LYS A 15 9.43 -2.61 -31.76
N ASN A 16 8.25 -2.27 -32.29
CA ASN A 16 7.80 -0.89 -32.42
C ASN A 16 6.28 -0.79 -32.24
N ILE A 17 5.84 0.37 -31.76
CA ILE A 17 4.44 0.80 -31.73
C ILE A 17 4.40 2.17 -32.40
N VAL A 18 3.60 2.32 -33.44
CA VAL A 18 3.28 3.62 -34.03
C VAL A 18 1.88 3.99 -33.56
N LEU A 19 1.82 5.00 -32.68
CA LEU A 19 0.56 5.59 -32.26
C LEU A 19 0.06 6.48 -33.39
N ALA A 20 -1.24 6.48 -33.61
CA ALA A 20 -1.88 7.09 -34.75
C ALA A 20 -2.80 8.20 -34.26
N GLU A 21 -2.93 9.26 -35.05
CA GLU A 21 -3.78 10.42 -34.73
C GLU A 21 -5.08 10.40 -35.55
N GLY A 22 -6.04 11.24 -35.16
CA GLY A 22 -7.25 11.47 -35.97
C GLY A 22 -8.16 10.25 -36.15
N GLY A 23 -8.12 9.28 -35.23
CA GLY A 23 -8.98 8.09 -35.29
C GLY A 23 -8.46 6.94 -36.17
N ASN A 24 -7.26 7.07 -36.73
CA ASN A 24 -6.57 6.01 -37.46
C ASN A 24 -6.17 4.83 -36.56
N LEU A 25 -5.82 3.70 -37.16
CA LEU A 25 -5.35 2.51 -36.43
C LEU A 25 -3.88 2.65 -36.04
N HIS A 26 -3.57 2.31 -34.80
CA HIS A 26 -2.21 2.10 -34.34
C HIS A 26 -1.58 0.91 -35.04
N GLU A 27 -0.26 0.95 -35.25
CA GLU A 27 0.49 -0.16 -35.82
C GLU A 27 1.45 -0.74 -34.78
N ILE A 28 1.44 -2.06 -34.64
CA ILE A 28 2.33 -2.79 -33.73
C ILE A 28 3.15 -3.74 -34.57
N THR A 29 4.47 -3.54 -34.56
CA THR A 29 5.43 -4.45 -35.20
C THR A 29 6.01 -5.37 -34.15
N PHE A 30 5.89 -6.67 -34.36
CA PHE A 30 6.45 -7.70 -33.49
C PHE A 30 7.22 -8.74 -34.31
N GLN A 31 8.10 -9.47 -33.64
CA GLN A 31 8.90 -10.53 -34.25
C GLN A 31 8.77 -11.80 -33.37
N PRO A 32 8.23 -12.91 -33.91
CA PRO A 32 8.31 -14.22 -33.27
C PRO A 32 9.76 -14.63 -33.06
N GLU A 33 10.10 -15.25 -31.94
CA GLU A 33 11.49 -15.65 -31.61
C GLU A 33 12.07 -16.65 -32.62
N GLU A 34 11.24 -17.55 -33.14
CA GLU A 34 11.63 -18.55 -34.15
C GLU A 34 11.74 -17.98 -35.57
N SER A 35 11.46 -16.69 -35.78
CA SER A 35 11.42 -16.07 -37.10
C SER A 35 12.29 -14.82 -37.17
N GLN A 36 13.06 -14.67 -38.25
CA GLN A 36 13.75 -13.41 -38.55
C GLN A 36 12.82 -12.35 -39.17
N ARG A 37 11.58 -12.72 -39.51
CA ARG A 37 10.62 -11.82 -40.14
C ARG A 37 9.79 -11.09 -39.09
N SER A 38 9.68 -9.78 -39.24
CA SER A 38 8.74 -8.97 -38.46
C SER A 38 7.34 -9.02 -39.08
N HIS A 39 6.33 -8.99 -38.23
CA HIS A 39 4.92 -8.92 -38.58
C HIS A 39 4.32 -7.63 -38.02
N THR A 40 3.30 -7.11 -38.70
CA THR A 40 2.57 -5.91 -38.25
C THR A 40 1.11 -6.24 -38.06
N VAL A 41 0.56 -5.82 -36.93
CA VAL A 41 -0.89 -5.80 -36.67
C VAL A 41 -1.36 -4.36 -36.49
N ARG A 42 -2.64 -4.13 -36.78
CA ARG A 42 -3.27 -2.83 -36.65
C ARG A 42 -4.44 -2.91 -35.68
N GLY A 43 -4.58 -1.91 -34.81
CA GLY A 43 -5.62 -1.89 -33.79
C GLY A 43 -6.08 -0.46 -33.48
N ARG A 44 -7.34 -0.32 -33.05
CA ARG A 44 -7.86 0.97 -32.58
C ARG A 44 -7.27 1.38 -31.25
N TRP A 45 -6.97 0.42 -30.39
CA TRP A 45 -6.39 0.61 -29.07
C TRP A 45 -5.07 -0.14 -28.94
N VAL A 46 -4.13 0.43 -28.19
CA VAL A 46 -2.89 -0.24 -27.78
C VAL A 46 -2.70 -0.13 -26.29
N ILE A 47 -2.57 -1.28 -25.62
CA ILE A 47 -2.34 -1.35 -24.18
C ILE A 47 -0.92 -1.87 -23.94
N ASP A 48 -0.06 -1.06 -23.32
CA ASP A 48 1.25 -1.50 -22.85
C ASP A 48 1.09 -2.29 -21.55
N ALA A 49 1.33 -3.59 -21.65
CA ALA A 49 1.39 -4.54 -20.54
C ALA A 49 2.78 -5.21 -20.48
N MET A 50 3.83 -4.58 -21.01
CA MET A 50 5.19 -5.14 -21.06
C MET A 50 5.98 -4.96 -19.76
N GLY A 51 5.26 -4.76 -18.64
CA GLY A 51 5.79 -4.54 -17.31
C GLY A 51 6.90 -3.49 -17.27
N ARG A 52 7.98 -3.80 -16.54
CA ARG A 52 9.11 -2.90 -16.31
C ARG A 52 9.90 -2.47 -17.55
N ARG A 53 9.58 -3.03 -18.73
CA ARG A 53 10.07 -2.48 -20.01
C ARG A 53 9.57 -1.05 -20.22
N ARG A 54 8.36 -0.72 -19.76
CA ARG A 54 7.72 0.61 -19.83
C ARG A 54 7.85 1.24 -21.21
N PHE A 55 7.42 0.49 -22.23
CA PHE A 55 7.75 0.79 -23.62
C PHE A 55 7.14 2.12 -24.05
N LEU A 56 5.84 2.32 -23.80
CA LEU A 56 5.17 3.56 -24.17
C LEU A 56 5.70 4.75 -23.37
N GLN A 57 5.96 4.58 -22.07
CA GLN A 57 6.51 5.67 -21.27
C GLN A 57 7.83 6.19 -21.82
N LYS A 58 8.76 5.28 -22.13
CA LYS A 58 10.07 5.63 -22.71
C LYS A 58 9.94 6.22 -24.09
N LYS A 59 9.05 5.67 -24.93
CA LYS A 59 8.81 6.16 -26.30
C LYS A 59 8.27 7.59 -26.30
N LEU A 60 7.38 7.90 -25.36
CA LEU A 60 6.68 9.19 -25.27
C LEU A 60 7.41 10.22 -24.39
N GLY A 61 8.46 9.82 -23.66
CA GLY A 61 9.17 10.71 -22.74
C GLY A 61 8.32 11.15 -21.54
N ILE A 62 7.42 10.29 -21.07
CA ILE A 62 6.45 10.57 -20.00
C ILE A 62 6.77 9.85 -18.69
N ALA A 63 7.95 9.23 -18.59
CA ALA A 63 8.39 8.58 -17.35
C ALA A 63 8.81 9.64 -16.33
N GLU A 64 8.31 9.52 -15.11
CA GLU A 64 8.67 10.39 -13.99
C GLU A 64 9.60 9.63 -13.02
N PRO A 65 10.63 10.31 -12.48
CA PRO A 65 11.42 9.73 -11.41
C PRO A 65 10.56 9.60 -10.14
N ALA A 66 10.74 8.49 -9.41
CA ALA A 66 10.24 8.37 -8.04
C ALA A 66 11.40 8.48 -7.05
N ASN A 67 11.12 8.27 -5.77
CA ASN A 67 12.13 8.27 -4.72
C ASN A 67 13.20 7.19 -5.00
N PRO A 68 14.48 7.56 -5.21
CA PRO A 68 15.53 6.62 -5.58
C PRO A 68 16.15 5.92 -4.37
N HIS A 69 15.55 6.00 -3.18
CA HIS A 69 16.16 5.42 -1.98
C HIS A 69 15.75 3.99 -1.70
N PHE A 70 14.91 3.36 -2.51
CA PHE A 70 14.37 2.04 -2.17
C PHE A 70 14.76 0.97 -3.18
N SER A 71 15.29 -0.13 -2.67
CA SER A 71 15.83 -1.22 -3.46
C SER A 71 15.48 -2.58 -2.84
N ALA A 72 15.45 -3.62 -3.66
CA ALA A 72 15.03 -4.95 -3.25
C ALA A 72 15.90 -6.05 -3.87
N ALA A 73 16.07 -7.16 -3.16
CA ALA A 73 16.63 -8.39 -3.71
C ALA A 73 15.84 -9.59 -3.20
N TRP A 74 15.61 -10.58 -4.04
CA TRP A 74 14.77 -11.71 -3.69
C TRP A 74 15.17 -12.99 -4.40
N PHE A 75 14.78 -14.11 -3.81
CA PHE A 75 15.07 -15.45 -4.29
C PHE A 75 13.97 -16.40 -3.85
N ARG A 76 13.95 -17.58 -4.48
CA ARG A 76 13.02 -18.66 -4.10
C ARG A 76 13.79 -19.90 -3.67
N LEU A 77 13.36 -20.49 -2.57
CA LEU A 77 13.88 -21.76 -2.06
C LEU A 77 12.79 -22.83 -2.16
N LYS A 78 13.17 -24.08 -2.44
CA LYS A 78 12.25 -25.22 -2.45
C LYS A 78 11.81 -25.54 -1.02
N GLY A 79 10.55 -25.95 -0.86
CA GLY A 79 10.00 -26.42 0.40
C GLY A 79 9.29 -25.37 1.25
N ARG A 80 8.78 -25.86 2.38
CA ARG A 80 7.97 -25.12 3.36
C ARG A 80 8.88 -24.42 4.37
N ILE A 81 9.02 -23.10 4.24
CA ILE A 81 9.69 -22.25 5.22
C ILE A 81 8.59 -21.63 6.08
N ASP A 82 8.38 -22.22 7.25
CA ASP A 82 7.26 -21.89 8.12
C ASP A 82 7.69 -20.93 9.22
N VAL A 83 7.17 -19.69 9.18
CA VAL A 83 7.49 -18.64 10.14
C VAL A 83 7.15 -19.05 11.58
N SER A 84 6.22 -19.99 11.79
CA SER A 84 5.92 -20.53 13.11
C SER A 84 7.12 -21.21 13.76
N LYS A 85 8.08 -21.69 12.97
CA LYS A 85 9.30 -22.33 13.49
C LYS A 85 10.37 -21.33 13.94
N LEU A 86 10.16 -20.03 13.71
CA LEU A 86 11.02 -18.99 14.28
C LEU A 86 10.76 -18.77 15.77
N VAL A 87 9.63 -19.27 16.28
CA VAL A 87 9.25 -19.17 17.70
C VAL A 87 9.28 -20.57 18.31
N PRO A 88 9.90 -20.75 19.49
CA PRO A 88 9.95 -22.05 20.15
C PRO A 88 8.54 -22.61 20.43
N PRO A 89 8.35 -23.95 20.36
CA PRO A 89 7.03 -24.58 20.57
C PRO A 89 6.48 -24.41 21.99
N GLU A 90 7.33 -24.15 22.98
CA GLU A 90 6.94 -23.86 24.37
C GLU A 90 6.21 -22.52 24.55
N GLU A 91 6.32 -21.61 23.58
CA GLU A 91 5.60 -20.32 23.57
C GLU A 91 4.14 -20.52 23.12
N THR A 92 3.38 -21.32 23.87
CA THR A 92 2.04 -21.79 23.47
C THR A 92 1.08 -20.63 23.19
N GLN A 93 1.15 -19.54 23.96
CA GLN A 93 0.34 -18.35 23.76
C GLN A 93 0.57 -17.70 22.38
N TRP A 94 1.78 -17.80 21.81
CA TRP A 94 2.07 -17.26 20.48
C TRP A 94 1.47 -18.14 19.37
N HIS A 95 1.59 -19.46 19.51
CA HIS A 95 1.05 -20.43 18.56
C HIS A 95 -0.47 -20.45 18.56
N GLU A 96 -1.11 -20.25 19.71
CA GLU A 96 -2.58 -20.21 19.85
C GLU A 96 -3.23 -18.99 19.18
N ARG A 97 -2.49 -17.94 18.84
CA ARG A 97 -3.02 -16.72 18.17
C ARG A 97 -3.57 -17.01 16.77
N VAL A 98 -3.05 -18.01 16.07
CA VAL A 98 -3.47 -18.38 14.71
C VAL A 98 -3.65 -19.89 14.63
N HIS A 99 -4.91 -20.33 14.62
CA HIS A 99 -5.24 -21.75 14.62
C HIS A 99 -4.88 -22.47 13.31
N ASN A 100 -4.84 -23.81 13.36
CA ASN A 100 -4.73 -24.71 12.20
C ASN A 100 -3.47 -24.49 11.34
N ASP A 101 -2.35 -24.07 11.95
CA ASP A 101 -1.10 -23.74 11.24
C ASP A 101 -1.28 -22.74 10.10
N ALA A 102 -2.33 -21.91 10.17
CA ALA A 102 -2.74 -21.04 9.07
C ALA A 102 -1.73 -19.90 8.80
N ARG A 103 -0.86 -19.61 9.78
CA ARG A 103 0.18 -18.57 9.69
C ARG A 103 1.12 -18.78 8.51
N TYR A 104 1.43 -20.03 8.17
CA TYR A 104 2.25 -20.33 7.00
C TYR A 104 1.65 -19.75 5.72
N TYR A 105 0.33 -19.76 5.57
CA TYR A 105 -0.36 -19.28 4.37
C TYR A 105 -0.48 -17.75 4.28
N SER A 106 0.02 -17.02 5.28
CA SER A 106 0.07 -15.55 5.26
C SER A 106 1.32 -15.04 4.54
N THR A 107 1.23 -13.82 3.99
CA THR A 107 2.43 -13.05 3.64
C THR A 107 3.03 -12.49 4.92
N ASN A 108 4.20 -13.01 5.30
CA ASN A 108 4.87 -12.61 6.54
C ASN A 108 5.90 -11.51 6.26
N HIS A 109 5.98 -10.54 7.16
CA HIS A 109 6.88 -9.39 7.07
C HIS A 109 7.73 -9.34 8.35
N LEU A 110 9.04 -9.54 8.22
CA LEU A 110 10.00 -9.24 9.30
C LEU A 110 10.44 -7.80 9.13
N MET A 111 10.22 -6.94 10.13
CA MET A 111 10.33 -5.49 9.96
C MET A 111 11.29 -4.88 10.98
N ASP A 112 12.11 -3.93 10.52
CA ASP A 112 12.97 -3.11 11.36
C ASP A 112 13.19 -1.73 10.69
N ASN A 113 13.74 -0.76 11.40
CA ASN A 113 13.97 0.58 10.85
C ASN A 113 14.81 0.51 9.57
N GLY A 114 14.25 1.02 8.47
CA GLY A 114 14.86 1.10 7.16
C GLY A 114 14.79 -0.18 6.34
N ARG A 115 14.21 -1.28 6.85
CA ARG A 115 14.17 -2.58 6.15
C ARG A 115 12.95 -3.42 6.47
N TRP A 116 12.66 -4.36 5.57
CA TRP A 116 11.84 -5.52 5.90
C TRP A 116 12.18 -6.71 5.00
N VAL A 117 11.79 -7.91 5.43
CA VAL A 117 11.92 -9.15 4.67
C VAL A 117 10.55 -9.81 4.52
N TRP A 118 10.16 -10.12 3.28
CA TRP A 118 8.97 -10.92 3.04
C TRP A 118 9.26 -12.41 3.08
N LEU A 119 8.26 -13.19 3.51
CA LEU A 119 8.17 -14.63 3.28
C LEU A 119 6.80 -14.95 2.72
N ILE A 120 6.76 -15.49 1.50
CA ILE A 120 5.52 -15.80 0.79
C ILE A 120 5.56 -17.26 0.32
N PRO A 121 4.69 -18.14 0.84
CA PRO A 121 4.55 -19.49 0.31
C PRO A 121 3.97 -19.45 -1.11
N LEU A 122 4.50 -20.27 -2.01
CA LEU A 122 4.01 -20.40 -3.38
C LEU A 122 3.38 -21.77 -3.60
N ALA A 123 2.35 -21.83 -4.45
CA ALA A 123 1.65 -23.07 -4.81
C ALA A 123 2.56 -24.15 -5.40
N THR A 124 3.75 -23.77 -5.89
CA THR A 124 4.79 -24.66 -6.43
C THR A 124 5.62 -25.38 -5.36
N ASN A 125 5.19 -25.36 -4.09
CA ASN A 125 5.96 -25.88 -2.95
C ASN A 125 7.36 -25.25 -2.84
N SER A 126 7.39 -23.93 -2.98
CA SER A 126 8.58 -23.10 -2.80
C SER A 126 8.21 -21.87 -1.98
N THR A 127 9.17 -21.28 -1.28
CA THR A 127 8.96 -20.03 -0.55
C THR A 127 9.74 -18.91 -1.20
N SER A 128 9.08 -17.79 -1.47
CA SER A 128 9.71 -16.54 -1.91
C SER A 128 10.19 -15.76 -0.70
N ILE A 129 11.46 -15.34 -0.71
CA ILE A 129 12.08 -14.52 0.33
C ILE A 129 12.67 -13.28 -0.34
N GLY A 130 12.40 -12.11 0.19
CA GLY A 130 12.95 -10.88 -0.37
C GLY A 130 13.24 -9.82 0.66
N ILE A 131 14.41 -9.21 0.51
CA ILE A 131 14.91 -8.07 1.28
C ILE A 131 14.44 -6.81 0.56
N VAL A 132 13.86 -5.88 1.32
CA VAL A 132 13.47 -4.56 0.85
C VAL A 132 14.03 -3.54 1.82
N ALA A 133 14.78 -2.57 1.32
CA ALA A 133 15.47 -1.63 2.19
C ALA A 133 15.63 -0.24 1.59
N HIS A 134 15.66 0.74 2.50
CA HIS A 134 16.05 2.11 2.22
C HIS A 134 17.57 2.21 2.13
N GLU A 135 18.14 2.64 0.99
CA GLU A 135 19.57 2.70 0.71
C GLU A 135 20.35 3.63 1.64
N GLY A 136 19.70 4.64 2.22
CA GLY A 136 20.28 5.48 3.28
C GLY A 136 20.52 4.76 4.61
N PHE A 137 19.86 3.62 4.86
CA PHE A 137 20.09 2.75 6.02
C PHE A 137 20.94 1.54 5.63
N PHE A 138 20.61 0.90 4.51
CA PHE A 138 21.26 -0.30 4.01
C PHE A 138 21.59 -0.14 2.53
N PRO A 139 22.84 0.21 2.17
CA PRO A 139 23.27 0.36 0.79
C PRO A 139 22.93 -0.88 -0.05
N PHE A 140 22.41 -0.70 -1.27
CA PHE A 140 22.02 -1.82 -2.15
C PHE A 140 23.17 -2.80 -2.42
N ALA A 141 24.42 -2.30 -2.43
CA ALA A 141 25.60 -3.12 -2.60
C ALA A 141 25.78 -4.21 -1.52
N GLU A 142 25.12 -4.10 -0.37
CA GLU A 142 25.16 -5.10 0.71
C GLU A 142 24.29 -6.33 0.45
N TYR A 143 23.37 -6.31 -0.53
CA TYR A 143 22.43 -7.41 -0.77
C TYR A 143 22.07 -7.63 -2.25
N ASN A 144 22.82 -7.05 -3.19
CA ASN A 144 22.55 -7.12 -4.64
C ASN A 144 23.07 -8.39 -5.36
N THR A 145 23.58 -9.36 -4.62
CA THR A 145 23.95 -10.70 -5.12
C THR A 145 23.43 -11.72 -4.13
N TYR A 146 23.27 -12.98 -4.56
CA TYR A 146 22.71 -14.00 -3.69
C TYR A 146 23.56 -14.19 -2.42
N GLU A 147 24.89 -14.29 -2.58
CA GLU A 147 25.84 -14.47 -1.48
C GLU A 147 25.78 -13.29 -0.49
N ARG A 148 25.69 -12.07 -1.01
CA ARG A 148 25.56 -10.86 -0.18
C ARG A 148 24.20 -10.80 0.53
N ALA A 149 23.11 -11.18 -0.15
CA ALA A 149 21.80 -11.28 0.48
C ALA A 149 21.80 -12.28 1.64
N LEU A 150 22.46 -13.44 1.51
CA LEU A 150 22.63 -14.39 2.62
C LEU A 150 23.49 -13.83 3.76
N GLN A 151 24.58 -13.12 3.46
CA GLN A 151 25.39 -12.44 4.47
C GLN A 151 24.60 -11.36 5.20
N TRP A 152 23.76 -10.62 4.48
CA TRP A 152 22.88 -9.60 5.02
C TRP A 152 21.84 -10.24 5.94
N LEU A 153 21.17 -11.32 5.53
CA LEU A 153 20.23 -12.07 6.38
C LEU A 153 20.91 -12.61 7.62
N ARG A 154 22.12 -13.15 7.52
CA ARG A 154 22.90 -13.61 8.69
C ARG A 154 23.14 -12.49 9.71
N LYS A 155 23.37 -11.26 9.23
CA LYS A 155 23.65 -10.09 10.08
C LYS A 155 22.39 -9.52 10.73
N TYR A 156 21.30 -9.46 9.97
CA TYR A 156 20.12 -8.67 10.32
C TYR A 156 18.88 -9.48 10.66
N GLU A 157 18.79 -10.72 10.18
CA GLU A 157 17.69 -11.67 10.41
C GLU A 157 18.26 -13.09 10.74
N PRO A 158 19.10 -13.24 11.78
CA PRO A 158 19.85 -14.48 12.02
C PRO A 158 18.95 -15.70 12.24
N ALA A 159 17.81 -15.55 12.93
CA ALA A 159 16.86 -16.65 13.13
C ALA A 159 16.26 -17.15 11.80
N LEU A 160 15.99 -16.24 10.86
CA LEU A 160 15.58 -16.61 9.51
C LEU A 160 16.72 -17.32 8.77
N MET A 161 17.93 -16.78 8.84
CA MET A 161 19.10 -17.38 8.20
C MET A 161 19.35 -18.82 8.69
N ASP A 162 19.29 -19.06 10.00
CA ASP A 162 19.47 -20.39 10.59
C ASP A 162 18.39 -21.37 10.13
N MET A 163 17.14 -20.92 10.04
CA MET A 163 16.03 -21.73 9.54
C MET A 163 16.21 -22.14 8.08
N ILE A 164 16.76 -21.25 7.23
CA ILE A 164 16.91 -21.51 5.79
C ILE A 164 18.25 -22.14 5.42
N ALA A 165 19.25 -22.10 6.32
CA ALA A 165 20.60 -22.62 6.08
C ALA A 165 20.65 -24.03 5.45
N PRO A 166 19.77 -24.99 5.79
CA PRO A 166 19.79 -26.32 5.17
C PRO A 166 19.43 -26.35 3.67
N VAL A 167 18.87 -25.27 3.11
CA VAL A 167 18.33 -25.22 1.74
C VAL A 167 18.84 -24.05 0.90
N VAL A 168 19.79 -23.25 1.40
CA VAL A 168 20.30 -22.07 0.66
C VAL A 168 21.28 -22.40 -0.46
N ASP A 169 21.88 -23.59 -0.50
CA ASP A 169 22.90 -23.91 -1.51
C ASP A 169 22.33 -24.22 -2.92
N ASP A 170 21.00 -24.34 -3.07
CA ASP A 170 20.29 -24.59 -4.34
C ASP A 170 19.09 -23.63 -4.51
N PRO A 171 19.32 -22.30 -4.71
CA PRO A 171 18.22 -21.39 -4.99
C PRO A 171 17.59 -21.68 -6.36
N ILE A 172 16.26 -21.56 -6.45
CA ILE A 172 15.56 -21.67 -7.73
C ILE A 172 15.95 -20.52 -8.65
N ASP A 173 16.01 -19.31 -8.08
CA ASP A 173 16.44 -18.10 -8.75
C ASP A 173 16.87 -17.03 -7.73
N PHE A 174 17.57 -16.01 -8.24
CA PHE A 174 17.85 -14.77 -7.54
C PHE A 174 17.62 -13.60 -8.50
N GLN A 175 17.02 -12.54 -8.00
CA GLN A 175 16.79 -11.29 -8.71
C GLN A 175 17.02 -10.12 -7.77
N CYS A 176 17.37 -8.98 -8.32
CA CYS A 176 17.44 -7.74 -7.56
C CYS A 176 17.02 -6.54 -8.41
N MET A 177 16.59 -5.49 -7.74
CA MET A 177 16.15 -4.25 -8.36
C MET A 177 16.56 -3.08 -7.51
N ARG A 178 17.37 -2.22 -8.13
CA ARG A 178 17.72 -0.93 -7.55
C ARG A 178 16.69 0.13 -7.93
N HIS A 179 16.28 0.97 -6.99
CA HIS A 179 15.35 2.08 -7.23
C HIS A 179 14.06 1.59 -7.91
N TYR A 180 13.37 0.65 -7.26
CA TYR A 180 12.25 -0.07 -7.91
C TYR A 180 11.03 0.81 -8.19
N SER A 181 10.87 1.93 -7.48
CA SER A 181 9.73 2.82 -7.64
C SER A 181 9.87 3.69 -8.88
N TYR A 182 8.76 3.95 -9.56
CA TYR A 182 8.69 4.90 -10.67
C TYR A 182 7.24 5.31 -10.94
N ASP A 183 7.08 6.44 -11.62
CA ASP A 183 5.77 6.97 -12.00
C ASP A 183 5.76 7.44 -13.47
N ALA A 184 4.65 8.01 -13.92
CA ALA A 184 4.50 8.62 -15.23
C ALA A 184 3.57 9.84 -15.18
N THR A 185 3.72 10.77 -16.14
CA THR A 185 2.76 11.89 -16.27
C THR A 185 1.43 11.45 -16.88
N ARG A 186 1.43 10.33 -17.61
CA ARG A 186 0.22 9.78 -18.25
C ARG A 186 0.31 8.27 -18.42
N VAL A 187 -0.78 7.58 -18.04
CA VAL A 187 -0.98 6.15 -18.22
C VAL A 187 -2.23 5.82 -19.02
N PHE A 188 -3.20 6.74 -19.13
CA PHE A 188 -4.37 6.60 -20.00
C PHE A 188 -4.46 7.80 -20.95
N SER A 189 -4.86 7.56 -22.20
CA SER A 189 -4.94 8.61 -23.21
C SER A 189 -6.20 8.51 -24.05
N PHE A 190 -6.78 9.68 -24.36
CA PHE A 190 -7.91 9.81 -25.27
C PHE A 190 -7.53 9.43 -26.71
N GLN A 191 -6.23 9.44 -27.03
CA GLN A 191 -5.65 8.94 -28.27
C GLN A 191 -5.50 7.40 -28.28
N ARG A 192 -6.37 6.69 -27.54
CA ARG A 192 -6.58 5.22 -27.54
C ARG A 192 -5.34 4.37 -27.20
N TRP A 193 -4.47 4.88 -26.35
CA TRP A 193 -3.45 4.06 -25.72
C TRP A 193 -3.51 4.13 -24.20
N ALA A 194 -3.02 3.09 -23.56
CA ALA A 194 -2.91 3.04 -22.11
C ALA A 194 -1.78 2.11 -21.65
N CYS A 195 -1.39 2.23 -20.38
CA CYS A 195 -0.44 1.37 -19.70
C CYS A 195 -1.14 0.64 -18.54
N THR A 196 -0.77 -0.61 -18.27
CA THR A 196 -1.30 -1.39 -17.13
C THR A 196 -0.20 -2.11 -16.35
N GLY A 197 -0.47 -2.40 -15.08
CA GLY A 197 0.47 -3.03 -14.15
C GLY A 197 1.79 -2.26 -14.07
N ASP A 198 2.91 -2.99 -14.00
CA ASP A 198 4.26 -2.43 -13.95
C ASP A 198 4.61 -1.53 -15.15
N ALA A 199 3.88 -1.60 -16.28
CA ALA A 199 4.10 -0.67 -17.39
C ALA A 199 3.52 0.73 -17.12
N ALA A 200 2.63 0.86 -16.12
CA ALA A 200 1.96 2.09 -15.74
C ALA A 200 2.70 2.82 -14.61
N ALA A 201 2.90 2.16 -13.47
CA ALA A 201 3.63 2.70 -12.32
C ALA A 201 4.01 1.56 -11.37
N PHE A 202 4.90 1.84 -10.41
CA PHE A 202 5.17 0.94 -9.29
C PHE A 202 5.59 1.76 -8.07
N SER A 203 4.93 1.52 -6.93
CA SER A 203 5.20 2.19 -5.66
C SER A 203 6.20 1.41 -4.81
N ASP A 204 5.73 0.42 -4.05
CA ASP A 204 6.50 -0.39 -3.10
C ASP A 204 5.85 -1.77 -2.96
N PRO A 205 6.61 -2.86 -2.71
CA PRO A 205 6.02 -4.18 -2.46
C PRO A 205 5.28 -4.31 -1.12
N PHE A 206 5.51 -3.44 -0.14
CA PHE A 206 4.90 -3.48 1.19
C PHE A 206 3.39 -3.36 1.06
N VAL A 207 2.64 -4.27 1.69
CA VAL A 207 1.17 -4.42 1.59
C VAL A 207 0.62 -4.62 0.16
N SER A 208 1.47 -5.00 -0.80
CA SER A 208 1.09 -5.44 -2.17
C SER A 208 0.21 -4.49 -3.02
N PRO A 209 0.41 -3.15 -3.00
CA PRO A 209 -0.44 -2.21 -3.71
C PRO A 209 -0.44 -2.39 -5.24
N GLY A 210 0.62 -2.98 -5.81
CA GLY A 210 0.71 -3.22 -7.25
C GLY A 210 -0.42 -4.09 -7.82
N ILE A 211 -0.98 -5.00 -7.02
CA ILE A 211 -2.12 -5.84 -7.44
C ILE A 211 -3.41 -5.02 -7.50
N ASP A 212 -3.60 -4.09 -6.56
CA ASP A 212 -4.74 -3.18 -6.56
C ASP A 212 -4.65 -2.20 -7.73
N GLN A 213 -3.47 -1.67 -8.00
CA GLN A 213 -3.20 -0.82 -9.17
C GLN A 213 -3.48 -1.55 -10.49
N LEU A 214 -3.05 -2.82 -10.61
CA LEU A 214 -3.36 -3.65 -11.78
C LEU A 214 -4.88 -3.81 -11.96
N GLY A 215 -5.60 -4.07 -10.87
CA GLY A 215 -7.06 -4.18 -10.88
C GLY A 215 -7.75 -2.88 -11.30
N PHE A 216 -7.29 -1.75 -10.76
CA PHE A 216 -7.78 -0.42 -11.12
C PHE A 216 -7.53 -0.13 -12.60
N ALA A 217 -6.27 -0.27 -13.06
CA ALA A 217 -5.90 0.08 -14.42
C ALA A 217 -6.70 -0.72 -15.44
N ASN A 218 -6.82 -2.03 -15.24
CA ASN A 218 -7.61 -2.87 -16.13
C ASN A 218 -9.11 -2.54 -16.12
N THR A 219 -9.65 -2.12 -14.97
CA THR A 219 -11.05 -1.67 -14.86
C THR A 219 -11.28 -0.39 -15.65
N CYS A 220 -10.43 0.61 -15.46
CA CYS A 220 -10.50 1.88 -16.20
C CYS A 220 -10.31 1.66 -17.69
N ILE A 221 -9.24 0.96 -18.11
CA ILE A 221 -8.95 0.69 -19.54
C ILE A 221 -10.14 0.00 -20.22
N THR A 222 -10.71 -1.02 -19.58
CA THR A 222 -11.86 -1.74 -20.14
C THR A 222 -13.08 -0.82 -20.29
N ASP A 223 -13.33 0.07 -19.33
CA ASP A 223 -14.42 1.03 -19.40
C ASP A 223 -14.20 2.09 -20.49
N LEU A 224 -12.97 2.62 -20.61
CA LEU A 224 -12.58 3.56 -21.66
C LEU A 224 -12.80 2.96 -23.07
N ILE A 225 -12.37 1.71 -23.28
CA ILE A 225 -12.60 0.99 -24.55
C ILE A 225 -14.10 0.81 -24.81
N LYS A 226 -14.90 0.48 -23.78
CA LYS A 226 -16.35 0.31 -23.94
C LYS A 226 -17.03 1.62 -24.34
N ARG A 227 -16.69 2.74 -23.69
CA ARG A 227 -17.23 4.07 -24.02
C ARG A 227 -16.81 4.52 -25.42
N ASP A 228 -15.57 4.27 -25.82
CA ASP A 228 -15.09 4.58 -27.17
C ASP A 228 -15.87 3.80 -28.24
N ARG A 229 -16.08 2.49 -28.00
CA ARG A 229 -16.89 1.64 -28.90
C ARG A 229 -18.36 2.08 -28.98
N ALA A 230 -18.89 2.67 -27.91
CA ALA A 230 -20.24 3.23 -27.87
C ALA A 230 -20.34 4.67 -28.42
N GLY A 231 -19.20 5.31 -28.76
CA GLY A 231 -19.17 6.70 -29.19
C GLY A 231 -19.43 7.71 -28.07
N THR A 232 -19.27 7.31 -26.81
CA THR A 232 -19.56 8.14 -25.62
C THR A 232 -18.31 8.52 -24.82
N LEU A 233 -17.11 8.14 -25.28
CA LEU A 233 -15.86 8.50 -24.60
C LEU A 233 -15.62 10.01 -24.72
N ARG A 234 -15.27 10.64 -23.60
CA ARG A 234 -14.91 12.05 -23.51
C ARG A 234 -13.49 12.18 -22.96
N GLU A 235 -12.74 13.16 -23.45
CA GLU A 235 -11.37 13.44 -22.99
C GLU A 235 -11.31 13.75 -21.48
N PRO A 236 -12.20 14.56 -20.89
CA PRO A 236 -12.23 14.77 -19.44
C PRO A 236 -12.42 13.49 -18.61
N THR A 237 -13.12 12.49 -19.13
CA THR A 237 -13.26 11.19 -18.44
C THR A 237 -11.93 10.44 -18.40
N VAL A 238 -11.16 10.48 -19.50
CA VAL A 238 -9.83 9.86 -19.54
C VAL A 238 -8.87 10.57 -18.58
N ASP A 239 -8.88 11.91 -18.59
CA ASP A 239 -8.02 12.72 -17.72
C ASP A 239 -8.34 12.45 -16.24
N ALA A 240 -9.62 12.41 -15.86
CA ALA A 240 -10.02 12.10 -14.50
C ALA A 240 -9.58 10.68 -14.05
N PHE A 241 -9.65 9.68 -14.94
CA PHE A 241 -9.17 8.33 -14.63
C PHE A 241 -7.65 8.30 -14.49
N ASN A 242 -6.94 9.04 -15.34
CA ASN A 242 -5.49 9.13 -15.32
C ASN A 242 -5.00 9.79 -14.02
N GLU A 243 -5.53 10.95 -13.68
CA GLU A 243 -5.19 11.66 -12.44
C GLU A 243 -5.48 10.81 -11.21
N ARG A 244 -6.63 10.13 -11.16
CA ARG A 244 -6.97 9.26 -10.04
C ARG A 244 -5.99 8.09 -9.87
N PHE A 245 -5.59 7.44 -10.98
CA PHE A 245 -4.59 6.37 -10.93
C PHE A 245 -3.25 6.85 -10.40
N LEU A 246 -2.73 7.95 -10.96
CA LEU A 246 -1.43 8.48 -10.62
C LEU A 246 -1.41 9.02 -9.18
N ASN A 247 -2.46 9.74 -8.76
CA ASN A 247 -2.61 10.21 -7.38
C ASN A 247 -2.66 9.05 -6.38
N PHE A 248 -3.32 7.94 -6.73
CA PHE A 248 -3.30 6.74 -5.90
C PHE A 248 -1.89 6.17 -5.78
N ASN A 249 -1.15 6.01 -6.89
CA ASN A 249 0.22 5.50 -6.87
C ASN A 249 1.18 6.40 -6.07
N SER A 250 1.15 7.70 -6.35
CA SER A 250 1.98 8.70 -5.66
C SER A 250 1.65 8.76 -4.16
N GLY A 251 0.36 8.72 -3.80
CA GLY A 251 -0.10 8.64 -2.41
C GLY A 251 0.47 7.41 -1.71
N VAL A 252 0.22 6.21 -2.24
CA VAL A 252 0.72 4.95 -1.66
C VAL A 252 2.24 4.96 -1.51
N SER A 253 2.97 5.46 -2.52
CA SER A 253 4.44 5.59 -2.46
C SER A 253 4.87 6.45 -1.29
N LEU A 254 4.26 7.64 -1.13
CA LEU A 254 4.56 8.54 -0.02
C LEU A 254 4.26 7.89 1.34
N LEU A 255 3.07 7.32 1.50
CA LEU A 255 2.60 6.74 2.78
C LEU A 255 3.38 5.50 3.21
N THR A 256 3.94 4.77 2.25
CA THR A 256 4.79 3.61 2.53
C THR A 256 6.20 4.06 2.88
N HIS A 257 6.79 4.93 2.06
CA HIS A 257 8.16 5.39 2.22
C HIS A 257 8.38 6.20 3.51
N ILE A 258 7.38 6.95 3.96
CA ILE A 258 7.46 7.71 5.22
C ILE A 258 7.64 6.80 6.44
N GLY A 259 7.17 5.55 6.37
CA GLY A 259 7.20 4.59 7.47
C GLY A 259 8.56 3.95 7.71
N TYR A 260 9.38 3.78 6.66
CA TYR A 260 10.64 3.03 6.74
C TYR A 260 11.53 3.44 7.93
N PRO A 261 11.78 4.73 8.22
CA PRO A 261 12.65 5.12 9.33
C PRO A 261 12.21 4.65 10.72
N PHE A 262 10.94 4.27 10.88
CA PHE A 262 10.37 3.87 12.16
C PHE A 262 9.64 2.51 12.13
N PHE A 263 9.84 1.67 11.12
CA PHE A 263 9.27 0.32 11.05
C PHE A 263 9.60 -0.54 12.28
N GLY A 264 10.78 -0.40 12.87
CA GLY A 264 11.20 -1.08 14.10
C GLY A 264 10.66 -0.44 15.38
N LYS A 265 9.98 0.71 15.30
CA LYS A 265 9.32 1.34 16.45
C LYS A 265 7.93 0.77 16.62
N SER A 266 7.83 -0.36 17.32
CA SER A 266 6.62 -1.19 17.38
C SER A 266 5.35 -0.39 17.67
N LEU A 267 5.31 0.44 18.72
CA LEU A 267 4.11 1.20 19.07
C LEU A 267 3.69 2.18 17.96
N VAL A 268 4.64 2.91 17.38
CA VAL A 268 4.37 3.87 16.30
C VAL A 268 3.90 3.13 15.05
N MET A 269 4.63 2.09 14.64
CA MET A 269 4.33 1.34 13.42
C MET A 269 3.03 0.55 13.54
N GLY A 270 2.75 -0.09 14.69
CA GLY A 270 1.48 -0.78 14.93
C GLY A 270 0.28 0.16 14.88
N THR A 271 0.43 1.36 15.46
CA THR A 271 -0.62 2.38 15.41
C THR A 271 -0.82 2.93 13.99
N LYS A 272 0.26 3.13 13.23
CA LYS A 272 0.18 3.49 11.81
C LYS A 272 -0.50 2.40 10.99
N LEU A 273 -0.14 1.13 11.18
CA LEU A 273 -0.78 0.01 10.48
C LEU A 273 -2.27 -0.06 10.79
N PHE A 274 -2.68 0.20 12.03
CA PHE A 274 -4.10 0.30 12.38
C PHE A 274 -4.81 1.39 11.57
N TRP A 275 -4.20 2.57 11.48
CA TRP A 275 -4.69 3.69 10.68
C TRP A 275 -4.78 3.31 9.19
N ASP A 276 -3.71 2.78 8.62
CA ASP A 276 -3.61 2.41 7.20
C ASP A 276 -4.64 1.35 6.81
N PHE A 277 -4.83 0.31 7.64
CA PHE A 277 -5.84 -0.70 7.40
C PHE A 277 -7.26 -0.14 7.51
N THR A 278 -7.47 0.83 8.41
CA THR A 278 -8.76 1.51 8.53
C THR A 278 -9.07 2.27 7.23
N ILE A 279 -8.11 3.04 6.71
CA ILE A 279 -8.22 3.73 5.42
C ILE A 279 -8.41 2.73 4.27
N GLY A 280 -7.64 1.63 4.27
CA GLY A 280 -7.74 0.58 3.26
C GLY A 280 -9.14 -0.01 3.17
N PHE A 281 -9.73 -0.39 4.30
CA PHE A 281 -11.10 -0.90 4.32
C PHE A 281 -12.14 0.17 4.01
N ALA A 282 -11.97 1.38 4.54
CA ALA A 282 -13.00 2.42 4.47
C ALA A 282 -13.03 3.21 3.15
N VAL A 283 -11.88 3.33 2.47
CA VAL A 283 -11.75 4.14 1.25
C VAL A 283 -11.48 3.25 0.04
N ASN A 284 -10.45 2.40 0.09
CA ASN A 284 -10.07 1.58 -1.08
C ASN A 284 -11.09 0.45 -1.34
N GLY A 285 -11.62 -0.14 -0.27
CA GLY A 285 -12.67 -1.17 -0.32
C GLY A 285 -13.88 -0.73 -1.15
N PRO A 286 -14.63 0.32 -0.72
CA PRO A 286 -15.83 0.76 -1.43
C PRO A 286 -15.55 1.15 -2.88
N GLN A 287 -14.40 1.77 -3.16
CA GLN A 287 -14.03 2.14 -4.52
C GLN A 287 -13.95 0.94 -5.45
N ARG A 288 -13.48 -0.22 -4.96
CA ARG A 288 -13.43 -1.47 -5.73
C ARG A 288 -14.77 -2.19 -5.78
N PHE A 289 -15.38 -2.47 -4.63
CA PHE A 289 -16.61 -3.27 -4.55
C PHE A 289 -17.83 -2.58 -5.18
N ASN A 290 -17.82 -1.24 -5.24
CA ASN A 290 -18.88 -0.45 -5.85
C ASN A 290 -18.47 0.21 -7.17
N ARG A 291 -17.30 -0.16 -7.72
CA ARG A 291 -16.78 0.33 -9.01
C ARG A 291 -16.75 1.85 -9.13
N LEU A 292 -16.53 2.55 -8.03
CA LEU A 292 -16.57 4.02 -7.97
C LEU A 292 -15.54 4.64 -8.92
N TYR A 293 -14.42 3.96 -9.14
CA TYR A 293 -13.37 4.38 -10.06
C TYR A 293 -13.83 4.73 -11.48
N ILE A 294 -14.95 4.14 -11.94
CA ILE A 294 -15.52 4.41 -13.27
C ILE A 294 -16.90 5.09 -13.20
N ASP A 295 -17.41 5.35 -12.00
CA ASP A 295 -18.69 6.02 -11.76
C ASP A 295 -18.43 7.50 -11.44
N GLU A 296 -18.41 8.33 -12.49
CA GLU A 296 -18.11 9.77 -12.38
C GLU A 296 -19.10 10.49 -11.44
N GLN A 297 -20.40 10.15 -11.52
CA GLN A 297 -21.45 10.80 -10.74
C GLN A 297 -21.30 10.48 -9.24
N LYS A 298 -21.11 9.21 -8.88
CA LYS A 298 -20.89 8.85 -7.47
C LYS A 298 -19.60 9.46 -6.94
N MET A 299 -18.52 9.44 -7.73
CA MET A 299 -17.26 10.02 -7.30
C MET A 299 -17.34 11.53 -7.09
N GLU A 300 -18.02 12.26 -7.96
CA GLU A 300 -18.25 13.70 -7.80
C GLU A 300 -18.99 14.00 -6.49
N ALA A 301 -20.05 13.24 -6.20
CA ALA A 301 -20.81 13.39 -4.97
C ALA A 301 -20.03 13.03 -3.70
N LEU A 302 -19.13 12.04 -3.77
CA LEU A 302 -18.29 11.61 -2.65
C LEU A 302 -17.04 12.47 -2.45
N GLN A 303 -16.63 13.24 -3.45
CA GLN A 303 -15.38 13.99 -3.45
C GLN A 303 -15.21 14.93 -2.26
N PRO A 304 -16.24 15.66 -1.77
CA PRO A 304 -16.10 16.51 -0.60
C PRO A 304 -15.67 15.76 0.66
N LEU A 305 -16.28 14.60 0.94
CA LEU A 305 -15.93 13.76 2.10
C LEU A 305 -14.55 13.13 1.93
N LEU A 306 -14.27 12.58 0.75
CA LEU A 306 -12.97 12.00 0.43
C LEU A 306 -11.84 13.01 0.63
N SER A 307 -12.02 14.25 0.17
CA SER A 307 -11.01 15.30 0.30
C SER A 307 -10.68 15.59 1.76
N VAL A 308 -11.69 15.65 2.63
CA VAL A 308 -11.51 15.87 4.07
C VAL A 308 -10.79 14.68 4.74
N ILE A 309 -11.13 13.45 4.36
CA ILE A 309 -10.46 12.22 4.82
C ILE A 309 -9.00 12.18 4.37
N TYR A 310 -8.70 12.55 3.12
CA TYR A 310 -7.33 12.59 2.61
C TYR A 310 -6.47 13.66 3.29
N LEU A 311 -7.04 14.83 3.61
CA LEU A 311 -6.36 15.86 4.38
C LEU A 311 -6.01 15.35 5.79
N LEU A 312 -6.94 14.67 6.45
CA LEU A 312 -6.70 14.08 7.77
C LEU A 312 -5.62 12.99 7.70
N THR A 313 -5.71 12.09 6.71
CA THR A 313 -4.73 11.02 6.48
C THR A 313 -3.34 11.59 6.26
N THR A 314 -3.20 12.60 5.40
CA THR A 314 -1.91 13.26 5.13
C THR A 314 -1.34 13.88 6.42
N ARG A 315 -2.18 14.50 7.24
CA ARG A 315 -1.75 15.05 8.53
C ARG A 315 -1.28 13.95 9.48
N MET A 316 -2.03 12.86 9.60
CA MET A 316 -1.68 11.74 10.47
C MET A 316 -0.39 11.06 10.05
N GLU A 317 -0.11 10.98 8.76
CA GLU A 317 1.13 10.40 8.23
C GLU A 317 2.35 11.26 8.60
N GLN A 318 2.22 12.58 8.46
CA GLN A 318 3.23 13.51 8.97
C GLN A 318 3.37 13.43 10.49
N PHE A 319 2.26 13.22 11.21
CA PHE A 319 2.28 13.02 12.66
C PHE A 319 3.00 11.72 13.06
N PHE A 320 2.79 10.60 12.37
CA PHE A 320 3.52 9.35 12.62
C PHE A 320 5.02 9.51 12.37
N LYS A 321 5.41 10.30 11.37
CA LYS A 321 6.82 10.66 11.18
C LYS A 321 7.39 11.45 12.36
N GLU A 322 6.70 12.49 12.81
CA GLU A 322 7.09 13.28 13.98
C GLU A 322 7.20 12.40 15.24
N TRP A 323 6.25 11.49 15.42
CA TRP A 323 6.26 10.54 16.53
C TRP A 323 7.41 9.55 16.40
N GLY A 324 7.63 8.99 15.22
CA GLY A 324 8.77 8.12 14.93
C GLY A 324 10.11 8.78 15.26
N GLU A 325 10.27 10.09 15.01
CA GLU A 325 11.50 10.83 15.36
C GLU A 325 11.68 11.05 16.88
N ARG A 326 10.59 11.12 17.64
CA ARG A 326 10.59 11.51 19.06
C ARG A 326 10.27 10.39 20.04
N SER A 327 9.83 9.24 19.53
CA SER A 327 9.38 8.12 20.33
C SER A 327 10.46 7.69 21.31
N SER A 328 10.07 7.51 22.58
CA SER A 328 10.97 7.09 23.65
C SER A 328 11.50 5.67 23.45
N GLY A 329 10.75 4.83 22.71
CA GLY A 329 11.03 3.40 22.57
C GLY A 329 10.73 2.59 23.84
N ASN A 330 10.16 3.21 24.88
CA ASN A 330 9.89 2.56 26.16
C ASN A 330 8.64 1.67 26.15
N TYR A 331 7.76 1.85 25.16
CA TYR A 331 6.50 1.13 25.05
C TYR A 331 6.50 0.22 23.83
N SER A 332 6.06 -1.02 24.04
CA SER A 332 5.91 -2.04 22.99
C SER A 332 4.66 -2.89 23.24
N TYR A 333 4.37 -3.79 22.30
CA TYR A 333 3.32 -4.79 22.42
C TYR A 333 3.83 -6.11 21.86
N GLU A 334 3.33 -7.23 22.38
CA GLU A 334 3.69 -8.56 21.88
C GLU A 334 2.85 -9.01 20.69
N PHE A 335 1.61 -8.53 20.62
CA PHE A 335 0.66 -8.86 19.58
C PHE A 335 -0.32 -7.73 19.33
N PHE A 336 -0.74 -7.62 18.08
CA PHE A 336 -1.69 -6.63 17.62
C PHE A 336 -2.68 -7.31 16.68
N ASP A 337 -3.94 -7.36 17.11
CA ASP A 337 -5.06 -7.83 16.28
C ASP A 337 -5.96 -6.63 15.98
N TYR A 338 -5.77 -6.03 14.79
CA TYR A 338 -6.58 -4.90 14.37
C TYR A 338 -8.07 -5.25 14.23
N LEU A 339 -8.41 -6.52 13.96
CA LEU A 339 -9.80 -6.96 13.92
C LEU A 339 -10.37 -7.18 15.32
N ALA A 340 -9.59 -7.09 16.40
CA ALA A 340 -10.13 -7.09 17.75
C ALA A 340 -10.92 -5.80 18.07
N ALA A 341 -10.60 -4.67 17.42
CA ALA A 341 -11.33 -3.42 17.58
C ALA A 341 -12.75 -3.49 16.99
N PRO A 342 -13.79 -3.21 17.79
CA PRO A 342 -15.16 -3.14 17.29
C PRO A 342 -15.34 -2.16 16.12
N GLY A 343 -14.77 -0.96 16.19
CA GLY A 343 -14.87 0.02 15.11
C GLY A 343 -14.21 -0.45 13.80
N MET A 344 -13.07 -1.16 13.88
CA MET A 344 -12.43 -1.75 12.69
C MET A 344 -13.32 -2.84 12.06
N ARG A 345 -13.94 -3.71 12.86
CA ARG A 345 -14.88 -4.72 12.36
C ARG A 345 -16.10 -4.09 11.70
N GLU A 346 -16.62 -3.00 12.27
CA GLU A 346 -17.73 -2.27 11.70
C GLU A 346 -17.34 -1.65 10.34
N ILE A 347 -16.19 -0.98 10.27
CA ILE A 347 -15.66 -0.45 9.00
C ILE A 347 -15.47 -1.56 7.97
N TYR A 348 -14.86 -2.68 8.35
CA TYR A 348 -14.64 -3.83 7.48
C TYR A 348 -15.96 -4.36 6.90
N SER A 349 -16.91 -4.71 7.78
CA SER A 349 -18.20 -5.31 7.39
C SER A 349 -19.07 -4.36 6.56
N ARG A 350 -19.06 -3.08 6.90
CA ARG A 350 -19.78 -2.02 6.20
C ARG A 350 -19.21 -1.82 4.80
N ASN A 351 -17.90 -1.75 4.64
CA ASN A 351 -17.31 -1.26 3.39
C ASN A 351 -16.96 -2.37 2.37
N LEU A 352 -16.85 -3.62 2.79
CA LEU A 352 -16.65 -4.77 1.89
C LEU A 352 -18.00 -5.31 1.38
N GLN A 353 -18.81 -4.43 0.81
CA GLN A 353 -20.12 -4.72 0.25
C GLN A 353 -20.22 -4.11 -1.14
N ALA A 354 -20.82 -4.86 -2.07
CA ALA A 354 -21.08 -4.40 -3.43
C ALA A 354 -22.50 -3.83 -3.58
N HIS A 355 -22.74 -3.15 -4.71
CA HIS A 355 -24.05 -2.65 -5.12
C HIS A 355 -24.70 -1.59 -4.22
N LYS A 356 -23.90 -0.83 -3.47
CA LYS A 356 -24.39 0.26 -2.64
C LYS A 356 -24.91 1.43 -3.46
N THR A 357 -26.01 2.00 -2.98
CA THR A 357 -26.57 3.27 -3.42
C THR A 357 -25.64 4.43 -3.04
N LEU A 358 -25.86 5.60 -3.65
CA LEU A 358 -25.08 6.79 -3.31
C LEU A 358 -25.31 7.21 -1.84
N ASP A 359 -26.54 7.14 -1.35
CA ASP A 359 -26.88 7.53 0.03
C ASP A 359 -26.22 6.62 1.08
N GLU A 360 -26.18 5.31 0.82
CA GLU A 360 -25.44 4.36 1.66
C GLU A 360 -23.94 4.69 1.67
N LEU A 361 -23.35 4.94 0.50
CA LEU A 361 -21.93 5.31 0.42
C LEU A 361 -21.63 6.62 1.16
N LEU A 362 -22.46 7.65 0.98
CA LEU A 362 -22.32 8.93 1.71
C LEU A 362 -22.40 8.71 3.22
N THR A 363 -23.33 7.87 3.67
CA THR A 363 -23.47 7.50 5.09
C THR A 363 -22.24 6.78 5.62
N ASP A 364 -21.66 5.88 4.83
CA ASP A 364 -20.47 5.12 5.21
C ASP A 364 -19.20 5.96 5.25
N TYR A 365 -19.03 6.86 4.29
CA TYR A 365 -17.90 7.80 4.28
C TYR A 365 -18.01 8.83 5.40
N GLN A 366 -19.23 9.27 5.74
CA GLN A 366 -19.44 10.14 6.91
C GLN A 366 -19.10 9.41 8.21
N PHE A 367 -19.55 8.16 8.37
CA PHE A 367 -19.18 7.33 9.52
C PHE A 367 -17.66 7.13 9.61
N THR A 368 -17.01 6.87 8.48
CA THR A 368 -15.56 6.74 8.38
C THR A 368 -14.86 8.01 8.85
N LEU A 369 -15.29 9.18 8.38
CA LEU A 369 -14.72 10.46 8.77
C LEU A 369 -14.85 10.68 10.29
N ASP A 370 -16.03 10.43 10.85
CA ASP A 370 -16.28 10.57 12.28
C ASP A 370 -15.37 9.64 13.11
N TYR A 371 -15.21 8.39 12.67
CA TYR A 371 -14.34 7.39 13.30
C TYR A 371 -12.87 7.77 13.22
N LEU A 372 -12.38 8.21 12.05
CA LEU A 372 -10.99 8.63 11.87
C LEU A 372 -10.62 9.85 12.72
N GLU A 373 -11.56 10.78 12.89
CA GLU A 373 -11.35 11.96 13.76
C GLU A 373 -11.28 11.57 15.25
N GLU A 374 -12.11 10.64 15.70
CA GLU A 374 -12.02 10.07 17.05
C GLU A 374 -10.70 9.32 17.25
N LEU A 375 -10.34 8.50 16.26
CA LEU A 375 -9.11 7.72 16.21
C LEU A 375 -7.86 8.59 16.29
N ALA A 376 -7.78 9.64 15.47
CA ALA A 376 -6.64 10.56 15.45
C ALA A 376 -6.37 11.18 16.83
N GLN A 377 -7.42 11.54 17.56
CA GLN A 377 -7.30 12.10 18.91
C GLN A 377 -6.82 11.07 19.93
N VAL A 378 -7.30 9.82 19.86
CA VAL A 378 -6.78 8.75 20.72
C VAL A 378 -5.31 8.50 20.43
N ILE A 379 -4.92 8.38 19.16
CA ILE A 379 -3.51 8.21 18.74
C ILE A 379 -2.64 9.35 19.26
N PHE A 380 -3.13 10.59 19.20
CA PHE A 380 -2.41 11.73 19.73
C PHE A 380 -2.12 11.60 21.23
N LEU A 381 -3.08 11.15 22.03
CA LEU A 381 -2.85 10.92 23.46
C LEU A 381 -1.79 9.84 23.71
N ILE A 382 -1.83 8.74 22.96
CA ILE A 382 -0.82 7.67 23.05
C ILE A 382 0.58 8.21 22.74
N ALA A 383 0.70 9.03 21.69
CA ALA A 383 1.96 9.65 21.35
C ALA A 383 2.44 10.65 22.41
N LEU A 384 1.53 11.39 23.08
CA LEU A 384 1.92 12.26 24.19
C LEU A 384 2.46 11.46 25.37
N ILE A 385 1.88 10.31 25.71
CA ILE A 385 2.44 9.42 26.73
C ILE A 385 3.86 8.96 26.34
N ASP A 386 4.05 8.55 25.09
CA ASP A 386 5.34 8.06 24.61
C ASP A 386 6.41 9.15 24.46
N THR A 387 6.03 10.41 24.24
CA THR A 387 6.99 11.47 23.86
C THR A 387 7.08 12.64 24.84
N MET A 388 5.99 13.02 25.50
CA MET A 388 5.92 14.20 26.35
C MET A 388 4.77 14.10 27.39
N PRO A 389 4.83 13.13 28.32
CA PRO A 389 3.70 12.83 29.22
C PRO A 389 3.27 14.03 30.09
N ALA A 390 4.20 14.93 30.44
CA ALA A 390 3.90 16.17 31.16
C ALA A 390 2.89 17.09 30.44
N MET A 391 2.72 16.94 29.12
CA MET A 391 1.78 17.74 28.34
C MET A 391 0.32 17.26 28.47
N LEU A 392 0.07 16.05 28.97
CA LEU A 392 -1.29 15.53 29.17
C LEU A 392 -2.12 16.44 30.09
N GLY A 393 -1.52 16.95 31.17
CA GLY A 393 -2.17 17.87 32.11
C GLY A 393 -2.50 19.26 31.52
N HIS A 394 -2.01 19.57 30.31
CA HIS A 394 -2.28 20.84 29.62
C HIS A 394 -3.41 20.73 28.58
N LEU A 395 -3.96 19.53 28.39
CA LEU A 395 -5.06 19.30 27.46
C LEU A 395 -6.39 19.81 28.02
N PRO A 396 -7.33 20.26 27.17
CA PRO A 396 -8.63 20.71 27.62
C PRO A 396 -9.43 19.54 28.21
N SER A 397 -10.22 19.86 29.24
CA SER A 397 -11.25 18.96 29.78
C SER A 397 -12.63 19.63 29.67
N PRO A 398 -13.58 19.04 28.93
CA PRO A 398 -13.46 17.76 28.24
C PRO A 398 -12.60 17.83 26.95
N LEU A 399 -11.93 16.72 26.61
CA LEU A 399 -11.09 16.65 25.42
C LEU A 399 -11.93 16.63 24.13
N TRP A 400 -11.61 17.57 23.23
CA TRP A 400 -11.98 17.55 21.81
C TRP A 400 -11.04 18.48 21.04
N LEU A 401 -10.26 17.93 20.11
CA LEU A 401 -9.19 18.64 19.39
C LEU A 401 -9.52 18.78 17.91
N ASN A 402 -8.92 19.77 17.25
CA ASN A 402 -8.89 19.83 15.80
C ASN A 402 -7.91 18.77 15.26
N ALA A 403 -8.44 17.64 14.77
CA ALA A 403 -7.63 16.51 14.31
C ALA A 403 -6.72 16.83 13.11
N TRP A 404 -7.10 17.80 12.26
CA TRP A 404 -6.34 18.20 11.07
C TRP A 404 -5.06 18.99 11.36
N VAL A 405 -4.82 19.35 12.63
CA VAL A 405 -3.63 20.09 13.06
C VAL A 405 -2.91 19.42 14.24
N ILE A 406 -3.22 18.15 14.51
CA ILE A 406 -2.54 17.36 15.55
C ILE A 406 -1.03 17.28 15.23
N GLY A 407 -0.17 17.63 16.18
CA GLY A 407 1.28 17.68 15.99
C GLY A 407 2.03 17.58 17.31
N LEU A 408 3.29 17.15 17.28
CA LEU A 408 4.10 17.01 18.50
C LEU A 408 4.92 18.27 18.83
N ASP A 409 4.73 19.39 18.15
CA ASP A 409 5.32 20.68 18.57
C ASP A 409 4.35 21.48 19.43
N ALA A 410 4.42 21.31 20.75
CA ALA A 410 3.55 21.98 21.71
C ALA A 410 3.54 23.51 21.61
N ARG A 411 4.62 24.12 21.09
CA ARG A 411 4.72 25.58 20.88
C ARG A 411 3.77 26.07 19.79
N LYS A 412 3.36 25.18 18.88
CA LYS A 412 2.49 25.52 17.74
C LYS A 412 1.00 25.30 18.01
N TRP A 413 0.63 24.52 19.02
CA TRP A 413 -0.77 24.11 19.26
C TRP A 413 -1.76 25.27 19.30
N ARG A 414 -1.42 26.38 19.96
CA ARG A 414 -2.30 27.57 19.99
C ARG A 414 -2.36 28.28 18.65
N ALA A 415 -1.22 28.45 17.99
CA ALA A 415 -1.13 29.15 16.70
C ALA A 415 -1.83 28.37 15.56
N GLU A 416 -1.71 27.05 15.57
CA GLU A 416 -2.35 26.14 14.61
C GLU A 416 -3.79 25.79 14.99
N LYS A 417 -4.30 26.33 16.11
CA LYS A 417 -5.69 26.15 16.57
C LYS A 417 -6.05 24.70 16.91
N LEU A 418 -5.13 23.94 17.51
CA LEU A 418 -5.37 22.58 17.99
C LEU A 418 -6.59 22.50 18.93
N PHE A 419 -6.79 23.53 19.76
CA PHE A 419 -7.87 23.60 20.73
C PHE A 419 -9.14 24.29 20.20
N ALA A 420 -9.26 24.49 18.89
CA ALA A 420 -10.46 25.03 18.24
C ALA A 420 -11.00 24.00 17.22
N PRO A 421 -11.63 22.91 17.69
CA PRO A 421 -12.18 21.88 16.81
C PRO A 421 -13.28 22.45 15.92
N SER A 422 -13.32 21.99 14.66
CA SER A 422 -14.34 22.37 13.67
C SER A 422 -15.57 21.46 13.67
N SER A 423 -15.51 20.34 14.39
CA SER A 423 -16.54 19.30 14.43
C SER A 423 -17.23 19.25 15.80
N LYS A 424 -18.40 18.60 15.84
CA LYS A 424 -19.10 18.33 17.11
C LYS A 424 -18.39 17.26 17.90
N ARG A 425 -18.26 17.47 19.21
CA ARG A 425 -17.67 16.50 20.13
C ARG A 425 -18.42 15.16 20.12
N ARG A 426 -17.66 14.06 20.06
CA ARG A 426 -18.14 12.68 20.21
C ARG A 426 -17.34 11.93 21.28
N PRO A 427 -17.87 10.81 21.83
CA PRO A 427 -17.13 9.98 22.78
C PRO A 427 -15.88 9.36 22.13
N LEU A 428 -14.71 9.53 22.76
CA LEU A 428 -13.49 8.92 22.26
C LEU A 428 -13.46 7.41 22.50
N LYS A 429 -12.98 6.67 21.51
CA LYS A 429 -12.91 5.19 21.52
C LYS A 429 -11.73 4.63 22.31
N LEU A 430 -11.39 5.24 23.45
CA LEU A 430 -10.24 4.89 24.29
C LEU A 430 -10.21 3.39 24.67
N ALA A 431 -11.36 2.82 25.03
CA ALA A 431 -11.47 1.41 25.42
C ALA A 431 -11.23 0.42 24.27
N GLU A 432 -11.54 0.82 23.02
CA GLU A 432 -11.25 -0.02 21.85
C GLU A 432 -9.73 -0.14 21.65
N PHE A 433 -8.99 0.94 21.92
CA PHE A 433 -7.52 0.98 21.86
C PHE A 433 -6.85 0.12 22.93
N THR A 434 -7.43 0.06 24.12
CA THR A 434 -6.97 -0.87 25.18
C THR A 434 -7.07 -2.33 24.76
N THR A 435 -8.07 -2.65 23.93
CA THR A 435 -8.31 -4.03 23.47
C THR A 435 -7.37 -4.41 22.31
N LEU A 436 -6.94 -3.44 21.49
CA LEU A 436 -6.11 -3.64 20.29
C LEU A 436 -4.70 -4.16 20.55
N PHE A 437 -4.04 -3.65 21.60
CA PHE A 437 -2.63 -3.93 21.88
C PHE A 437 -2.39 -5.07 22.88
N GLY A 438 -3.46 -5.71 23.37
CA GLY A 438 -3.41 -6.83 24.31
C GLY A 438 -2.95 -6.45 25.73
N VAL A 439 -3.64 -6.99 26.75
CA VAL A 439 -3.47 -6.72 28.21
C VAL A 439 -3.61 -5.22 28.55
N PRO A 440 -4.11 -4.80 29.73
CA PRO A 440 -4.09 -3.39 30.12
C PRO A 440 -2.64 -2.91 30.22
N GLN A 441 -2.13 -2.31 29.14
CA GLN A 441 -0.79 -1.76 29.13
C GLN A 441 -0.70 -0.62 30.14
N LEU A 442 0.42 -0.52 30.86
CA LEU A 442 0.59 0.46 31.95
C LEU A 442 0.36 1.91 31.48
N TRP A 443 0.74 2.22 30.23
CA TRP A 443 0.51 3.55 29.63
C TRP A 443 -0.96 3.87 29.37
N LEU A 444 -1.81 2.87 29.10
CA LEU A 444 -3.25 3.09 28.90
C LEU A 444 -3.97 3.52 30.19
N LYS A 445 -3.43 3.17 31.37
CA LYS A 445 -3.93 3.67 32.66
C LYS A 445 -3.73 5.17 32.82
N GLU A 446 -2.86 5.79 32.04
CA GLU A 446 -2.66 7.24 32.05
C GLU A 446 -3.72 7.98 31.20
N LEU A 447 -4.51 7.24 30.42
CA LEU A 447 -5.58 7.77 29.57
C LEU A 447 -6.98 7.71 30.20
N VAL A 448 -7.17 6.92 31.26
CA VAL A 448 -8.43 6.65 31.96
C VAL A 448 -8.30 7.15 33.39
#